data_AF-A0ABD3MCM2-F1
#
_entry.id   AF-A0ABD3MCM2-F1
#
_cell.length_a   1.000
_cell.length_b   1.000
_cell.length_c   1.000
_cell.angle_alpha   90.00
_cell.angle_beta   90.00
_cell.angle_gamma   90.00
#
_symmetry.space_group_name_H-M   'P 1'
#
loop_
_entity.id
_entity.type
_entity.pdbx_description
1 polymer ?
#
loop_
_entity_poly.entity_id
_entity_poly.type
_entity_poly.pdbx_seq_one_letter_code
_entity_poly.pdbx_strand_id
1 'polypeptide(L)'
;MRLSKRIVSSLVVTTILAVVVNPTVAEDDSIVTYGFCDDDARTLPAEQTSLSSLEYNKFYKLCPGLHQHSNGDGTILPLGQPRCGDNSNFSFFATRPASGPPTKDSQEDEDDDGETHEKIIIELGGGGACWDGNTCGLVSSNLAFPADLNSYVGMSCATLASVGMNLMCSKTIANIDLSEYNYIFIPYCTQDVHLGDATPSEYGVQHVGGHNLYRTLSWIFENFPNPQHIIITGCSAGATPLPVVYDLINRHYQNVASSSSSSSTTAAGSGGGVVNKDVPIDVIADSSVFLTPKNFLDNYISNWKLDTILDKIEFEFDAVRTNFSSVAIVDHVLDRSKSTDDLVYTFHDADQTSQYFYKLMNATSTSPTLFGDDAGSSRRLRPSSTLTTTAAGGYSFPMMDHHAGSIAPTNLHRGLNGDDFQSQWLSELTNGVALAGVGHSNFHVYFMNGTDHCDYSLNVPLKYNGFEAWVSTFLHDDLTASPTSVPTNKPTTAPTPTKKAPPKTKKPNSKPK
;
A
#
# COMPACT_ATOMS: atom_id res chain seq x y z
N MET A 1 76.84 53.18 1.12
CA MET A 1 77.67 51.99 0.83
C MET A 1 77.09 51.27 -0.38
N ARG A 2 77.84 51.18 -1.48
CA ARG A 2 77.44 50.50 -2.73
C ARG A 2 77.99 49.08 -2.73
N LEU A 3 77.15 48.06 -2.93
CA LEU A 3 77.56 46.73 -3.41
C LEU A 3 76.44 46.24 -4.33
N SER A 4 76.61 45.94 -5.62
CA SER A 4 77.58 45.12 -6.37
C SER A 4 76.99 43.76 -6.75
N LYS A 5 76.98 43.54 -8.07
CA LYS A 5 76.62 42.37 -8.89
C LYS A 5 76.84 40.98 -8.24
N ARG A 6 76.00 40.01 -8.63
CA ARG A 6 76.43 38.71 -9.19
C ARG A 6 75.29 37.93 -9.89
N ILE A 7 75.70 37.29 -10.98
CA ILE A 7 75.03 36.28 -11.83
C ILE A 7 75.03 34.92 -11.09
N VAL A 8 74.10 33.98 -11.41
CA VAL A 8 74.36 32.53 -11.64
C VAL A 8 73.10 31.72 -12.00
N SER A 9 73.27 30.90 -13.05
CA SER A 9 72.66 29.62 -13.49
C SER A 9 71.16 29.32 -13.60
N SER A 10 70.85 28.90 -14.83
CA SER A 10 69.75 28.03 -15.25
C SER A 10 70.14 26.55 -15.09
N LEU A 11 69.22 25.70 -14.62
CA LEU A 11 69.24 24.25 -14.88
C LEU A 11 67.80 23.74 -15.04
N VAL A 12 67.58 23.04 -16.16
CA VAL A 12 66.32 22.43 -16.60
C VAL A 12 66.13 21.11 -15.87
N VAL A 13 64.93 20.88 -15.31
CA VAL A 13 64.43 19.54 -14.97
C VAL A 13 63.05 19.42 -15.60
N THR A 14 62.93 18.46 -16.51
CA THR A 14 61.71 18.05 -17.20
C THR A 14 60.79 17.35 -16.20
N THR A 15 59.55 17.80 -16.05
CA THR A 15 58.53 17.08 -15.28
C THR A 15 57.30 16.85 -16.16
N ILE A 16 56.97 15.56 -16.33
CA ILE A 16 55.80 15.06 -17.05
C ILE A 16 54.55 15.48 -16.27
N LEU A 17 53.66 16.23 -16.92
CA LEU A 17 52.37 16.64 -16.35
C LEU A 17 51.35 15.52 -16.62
N ALA A 18 51.04 14.71 -15.61
CA ALA A 18 49.86 13.85 -15.64
C ALA A 18 48.63 14.71 -15.30
N VAL A 19 47.74 14.89 -16.26
CA VAL A 19 46.43 15.53 -16.04
C VAL A 19 45.54 14.50 -15.36
N VAL A 20 45.34 14.66 -14.05
CA VAL A 20 44.28 13.95 -13.31
C VAL A 20 42.98 14.67 -13.60
N VAL A 21 42.12 14.03 -14.39
CA VAL A 21 40.72 14.43 -14.55
C VAL A 21 39.99 13.89 -13.33
N ASN A 22 39.57 14.79 -12.44
CA ASN A 22 38.64 14.44 -11.36
C ASN A 22 37.23 14.30 -11.95
N PRO A 23 36.55 13.16 -11.81
CA PRO A 23 35.10 13.11 -12.02
C PRO A 23 34.44 13.72 -10.78
N THR A 24 33.73 14.82 -10.93
CA THR A 24 32.78 15.29 -9.91
C THR A 24 31.55 14.39 -9.98
N VAL A 25 31.59 13.30 -9.22
CA VAL A 25 30.38 12.62 -8.74
C VAL A 25 29.76 13.57 -7.72
N ALA A 26 28.49 13.93 -7.91
CA ALA A 26 27.72 14.52 -6.83
C ALA A 26 27.48 13.40 -5.80
N GLU A 27 28.32 13.34 -4.77
CA GLU A 27 28.08 12.50 -3.60
C GLU A 27 26.94 13.12 -2.78
N ASP A 28 25.88 12.35 -2.57
CA ASP A 28 24.75 12.68 -1.70
C ASP A 28 25.14 12.37 -0.24
N ASP A 29 25.41 13.42 0.54
CA ASP A 29 25.98 13.38 1.90
C ASP A 29 24.92 13.10 3.00
N SER A 30 24.06 12.10 2.78
CA SER A 30 23.29 11.48 3.87
C SER A 30 24.08 10.30 4.44
N ILE A 31 24.67 10.45 5.63
CA ILE A 31 25.44 9.36 6.26
C ILE A 31 24.48 8.25 6.67
N VAL A 32 24.35 7.22 5.84
CA VAL A 32 23.63 5.98 6.15
C VAL A 32 24.53 5.07 6.97
N THR A 33 24.08 4.67 8.17
CA THR A 33 24.79 3.69 9.00
C THR A 33 23.98 2.42 9.21
N TYR A 34 24.62 1.26 9.16
CA TYR A 34 23.95 -0.04 9.22
C TYR A 34 24.05 -0.71 10.60
N GLY A 35 24.60 -0.02 11.60
CA GLY A 35 24.67 -0.54 12.97
C GLY A 35 23.31 -0.73 13.66
N PHE A 36 22.22 -0.29 13.01
CA PHE A 36 20.84 -0.45 13.45
C PHE A 36 20.05 -1.45 12.62
N CYS A 37 20.64 -2.07 11.60
CA CYS A 37 20.01 -3.25 11.03
C CYS A 37 20.16 -4.39 12.02
N ASP A 38 19.05 -5.02 12.39
CA ASP A 38 19.00 -6.06 13.42
C ASP A 38 20.22 -7.00 13.28
N ASP A 39 20.88 -7.33 14.39
CA ASP A 39 22.03 -8.26 14.43
C ASP A 39 21.68 -9.70 13.93
N ASP A 40 20.46 -9.91 13.42
CA ASP A 40 20.08 -11.11 12.72
C ASP A 40 20.83 -11.18 11.38
N ALA A 41 21.80 -12.09 11.31
CA ALA A 41 22.63 -12.35 10.13
C ALA A 41 21.83 -12.67 8.84
N ARG A 42 20.51 -12.88 8.94
CA ARG A 42 19.60 -13.10 7.80
C ARG A 42 19.04 -11.79 7.22
N THR A 43 19.20 -10.66 7.93
CA THR A 43 18.78 -9.33 7.48
C THR A 43 19.89 -8.68 6.67
N LEU A 44 19.56 -8.08 5.54
CA LEU A 44 20.51 -7.37 4.68
C LEU A 44 20.27 -5.85 4.73
N PRO A 45 21.34 -5.03 4.64
CA PRO A 45 21.22 -3.58 4.52
C PRO A 45 20.62 -3.18 3.16
N ALA A 46 19.45 -2.53 3.16
CA ALA A 46 18.69 -2.22 1.94
C ALA A 46 19.51 -1.39 0.94
N GLU A 47 20.12 -0.29 1.40
CA GLU A 47 20.93 0.61 0.57
C GLU A 47 22.24 -0.01 0.03
N GLN A 48 22.67 -1.15 0.56
CA GLN A 48 23.85 -1.90 0.07
C GLN A 48 23.48 -3.16 -0.69
N THR A 49 22.19 -3.46 -0.82
CA THR A 49 21.70 -4.70 -1.42
C THR A 49 20.92 -4.37 -2.69
N SER A 50 21.53 -4.61 -3.85
CA SER A 50 20.81 -4.54 -5.12
C SER A 50 19.92 -5.77 -5.30
N LEU A 51 18.77 -5.60 -5.93
CA LEU A 51 17.87 -6.68 -6.32
C LEU A 51 18.60 -7.74 -7.16
N SER A 52 19.47 -7.29 -8.07
CA SER A 52 20.25 -8.16 -8.95
C SER A 52 21.20 -9.10 -8.21
N SER A 53 21.59 -8.76 -6.97
CA SER A 53 22.42 -9.60 -6.09
C SER A 53 21.65 -10.71 -5.40
N LEU A 54 20.31 -10.64 -5.38
CA LEU A 54 19.44 -11.62 -4.73
C LEU A 54 19.25 -12.86 -5.62
N GLU A 55 19.13 -14.02 -4.99
CA GLU A 55 18.74 -15.25 -5.68
C GLU A 55 17.25 -15.22 -6.05
N TYR A 56 16.90 -15.94 -7.13
CA TYR A 56 15.51 -16.12 -7.55
C TYR A 56 14.72 -16.96 -6.55
N ASN A 57 13.43 -16.62 -6.42
CA ASN A 57 12.46 -17.36 -5.62
C ASN A 57 12.87 -17.56 -4.14
N LYS A 58 13.44 -16.52 -3.52
CA LYS A 58 13.80 -16.48 -2.11
C LYS A 58 13.45 -15.13 -1.51
N PHE A 59 12.79 -15.15 -0.36
CA PHE A 59 12.50 -13.95 0.41
C PHE A 59 13.73 -13.48 1.18
N TYR A 60 14.13 -12.23 0.96
CA TYR A 60 15.19 -11.55 1.70
C TYR A 60 14.57 -10.45 2.56
N LYS A 61 14.96 -10.40 3.84
CA LYS A 61 14.58 -9.30 4.74
C LYS A 61 15.58 -8.16 4.56
N LEU A 62 15.11 -7.01 4.10
CA LEU A 62 15.90 -5.81 3.87
C LEU A 62 15.59 -4.78 4.95
N CYS A 63 16.65 -4.27 5.57
CA CYS A 63 16.58 -3.24 6.60
C CYS A 63 17.09 -1.92 6.03
N PRO A 64 16.27 -0.86 6.04
CA PRO A 64 16.75 0.49 5.78
C PRO A 64 17.75 0.92 6.87
N GLY A 65 18.89 1.46 6.47
CA GLY A 65 19.89 1.98 7.39
C GLY A 65 19.37 3.12 8.28
N LEU A 66 20.17 3.51 9.27
CA LEU A 66 19.93 4.72 10.02
C LEU A 66 20.33 5.93 9.17
N HIS A 67 19.38 6.83 9.01
CA HIS A 67 19.48 8.11 8.35
C HIS A 67 19.70 9.21 9.38
N GLN A 68 20.68 10.09 9.17
CA GLN A 68 20.82 11.28 9.99
C GLN A 68 19.75 12.31 9.61
N HIS A 69 19.12 12.93 10.61
CA HIS A 69 18.03 13.92 10.44
C HIS A 69 18.43 15.21 9.70
N SER A 70 19.71 15.40 9.39
CA SER A 70 20.25 16.56 8.70
C SER A 70 21.47 16.10 7.94
N ASN A 71 21.46 16.23 6.62
CA ASN A 71 22.71 16.35 5.90
C ASN A 71 23.39 17.62 6.45
N GLY A 72 24.69 17.59 6.67
CA GLY A 72 25.45 18.73 7.22
C GLY A 72 25.40 19.99 6.34
N ASP A 73 24.72 19.92 5.19
CA ASP A 73 24.46 20.99 4.22
C ASP A 73 23.08 21.65 4.38
N GLY A 74 22.24 21.19 5.32
CA GLY A 74 20.89 21.73 5.58
C GLY A 74 19.77 21.11 4.74
N THR A 75 20.03 20.04 3.98
CA THR A 75 18.97 19.25 3.31
C THR A 75 18.39 18.20 4.27
N ILE A 76 17.05 18.14 4.32
CA ILE A 76 16.26 17.23 5.15
C ILE A 76 15.84 16.06 4.25
N LEU A 77 16.11 14.81 4.66
CA LEU A 77 15.57 13.63 3.98
C LEU A 77 14.04 13.73 3.90
N PRO A 78 13.40 13.34 2.77
CA PRO A 78 11.96 13.41 2.69
C PRO A 78 11.36 12.38 3.65
N LEU A 79 10.73 12.87 4.72
CA LEU A 79 10.27 12.11 5.88
C LEU A 79 11.42 11.54 6.76
N GLY A 80 11.11 11.18 8.01
CA GLY A 80 12.12 10.79 8.99
C GLY A 80 12.62 9.34 8.88
N GLN A 81 13.25 8.84 9.94
CA GLN A 81 13.78 7.48 10.01
C GLN A 81 12.67 6.41 9.98
N PRO A 82 12.80 5.35 9.16
CA PRO A 82 11.95 4.16 9.24
C PRO A 82 12.02 3.47 10.61
N ARG A 83 10.86 3.26 11.24
CA ARG A 83 10.69 2.61 12.56
C ARG A 83 9.32 1.94 12.66
N CYS A 84 9.19 1.01 13.60
CA CYS A 84 7.89 0.54 14.06
C CYS A 84 7.33 1.42 15.18
N GLY A 85 6.05 1.24 15.50
CA GLY A 85 5.32 2.03 16.47
C GLY A 85 5.89 2.00 17.89
N ASP A 86 6.56 0.90 18.26
CA ASP A 86 7.29 0.73 19.52
C ASP A 86 8.75 1.25 19.47
N ASN A 87 9.15 1.90 18.38
CA ASN A 87 10.52 2.36 18.08
C ASN A 87 11.54 1.28 17.72
N SER A 88 11.13 0.02 17.59
CA SER A 88 11.97 -1.02 17.00
C SER A 88 12.27 -0.73 15.52
N ASN A 89 13.27 -1.43 14.99
CA ASN A 89 13.67 -1.27 13.59
C ASN A 89 12.58 -1.78 12.65
N PHE A 90 12.38 -1.05 11.56
CA PHE A 90 11.54 -1.50 10.46
C PHE A 90 12.38 -2.34 9.47
N SER A 91 11.72 -3.25 8.75
CA SER A 91 12.29 -3.97 7.62
C SER A 91 11.18 -4.34 6.65
N PHE A 92 11.53 -4.59 5.40
CA PHE A 92 10.62 -5.08 4.36
C PHE A 92 11.21 -6.32 3.69
N PHE A 93 10.46 -6.97 2.82
CA PHE A 93 10.92 -8.14 2.09
C PHE A 93 10.98 -7.88 0.59
N ALA A 94 11.99 -8.46 -0.05
CA ALA A 94 12.10 -8.51 -1.50
C ALA A 94 12.39 -9.95 -1.96
N THR A 95 11.80 -10.34 -3.08
CA THR A 95 12.14 -11.57 -3.81
C THR A 95 12.16 -11.29 -5.30
N ARG A 96 13.09 -11.94 -6.00
CA ARG A 96 13.07 -12.05 -7.46
C ARG A 96 12.02 -13.08 -7.91
N PRO A 97 11.60 -13.07 -9.18
CA PRO A 97 10.52 -13.92 -9.69
C PRO A 97 10.64 -15.38 -9.29
N ALA A 98 9.50 -16.00 -8.98
CA ALA A 98 9.42 -17.41 -8.67
C ALA A 98 9.62 -18.29 -9.91
N SER A 99 9.25 -17.80 -11.09
CA SER A 99 9.47 -18.45 -12.38
C SER A 99 10.95 -18.49 -12.80
N GLY A 100 11.81 -17.69 -12.16
CA GLY A 100 13.22 -17.56 -12.49
C GLY A 100 13.51 -16.35 -13.39
N PRO A 101 14.72 -16.26 -13.97
CA PRO A 101 15.02 -15.20 -14.93
C PRO A 101 14.09 -15.31 -16.15
N PRO A 102 13.72 -14.18 -16.78
CA PRO A 102 13.01 -14.20 -18.05
C PRO A 102 13.71 -15.12 -19.05
N THR A 103 12.94 -15.95 -19.76
CA THR A 103 13.51 -16.74 -20.85
C THR A 103 13.95 -15.75 -21.93
N LYS A 104 15.22 -15.85 -22.35
CA LYS A 104 15.65 -15.20 -23.59
C LYS A 104 14.95 -15.94 -24.71
N ASP A 105 13.76 -15.47 -25.09
CA ASP A 105 13.08 -16.04 -26.23
C ASP A 105 13.96 -15.76 -27.45
N SER A 106 14.51 -16.85 -27.97
CA SER A 106 15.15 -16.87 -29.26
C SER A 106 14.10 -16.39 -30.27
N GLN A 107 14.41 -15.26 -30.94
CA GLN A 107 13.75 -14.79 -32.16
C GLN A 107 12.55 -13.86 -31.91
N GLU A 108 12.77 -12.54 -31.80
CA GLU A 108 12.16 -11.51 -32.70
C GLU A 108 12.34 -10.03 -32.34
N ASP A 109 13.21 -9.63 -31.40
CA ASP A 109 13.57 -8.20 -31.27
C ASP A 109 15.06 -7.99 -31.56
N GLU A 110 15.40 -7.67 -32.82
CA GLU A 110 16.76 -7.18 -33.19
C GLU A 110 17.08 -5.80 -32.59
N ASP A 111 16.12 -5.18 -31.90
CA ASP A 111 16.26 -3.95 -31.12
C ASP A 111 16.32 -4.20 -29.60
N ASP A 112 16.39 -5.45 -29.13
CA ASP A 112 16.61 -5.81 -27.72
C ASP A 112 18.01 -5.33 -27.29
N ASP A 113 18.05 -4.24 -26.54
CA ASP A 113 19.25 -3.72 -25.88
C ASP A 113 19.79 -4.68 -24.79
N GLY A 114 19.12 -5.80 -24.58
CA GLY A 114 19.45 -6.81 -23.60
C GLY A 114 18.93 -6.46 -22.21
N GLU A 115 18.10 -5.43 -22.08
CA GLU A 115 17.45 -5.05 -20.82
C GLU A 115 16.16 -5.87 -20.65
N THR A 116 16.19 -6.86 -19.76
CA THR A 116 14.96 -7.50 -19.30
C THR A 116 14.17 -6.50 -18.45
N HIS A 117 13.15 -5.86 -19.01
CA HIS A 117 12.28 -4.97 -18.23
C HIS A 117 11.58 -5.76 -17.10
N GLU A 118 11.82 -5.37 -15.85
CA GLU A 118 11.26 -6.10 -14.71
C GLU A 118 9.78 -5.77 -14.48
N LYS A 119 8.99 -6.80 -14.15
CA LYS A 119 7.64 -6.65 -13.59
C LYS A 119 7.71 -6.61 -12.05
N ILE A 120 6.90 -5.80 -11.38
CA ILE A 120 6.95 -5.57 -9.92
C ILE A 120 5.57 -5.70 -9.28
N ILE A 121 5.49 -6.38 -8.13
CA ILE A 121 4.36 -6.32 -7.21
C ILE A 121 4.82 -5.67 -5.90
N ILE A 122 4.07 -4.68 -5.42
CA ILE A 122 4.27 -4.05 -4.12
C ILE A 122 3.04 -4.36 -3.27
N GLU A 123 3.20 -5.18 -2.24
CA GLU A 123 2.12 -5.58 -1.34
C GLU A 123 2.29 -4.96 0.06
N LEU A 124 1.28 -4.20 0.49
CA LEU A 124 1.24 -3.57 1.82
C LEU A 124 0.43 -4.43 2.79
N GLY A 125 1.06 -4.78 3.92
CA GLY A 125 0.43 -5.53 4.98
C GLY A 125 -0.70 -4.77 5.67
N GLY A 126 -1.75 -5.49 6.06
CA GLY A 126 -2.82 -4.97 6.91
C GLY A 126 -2.51 -5.14 8.40
N GLY A 127 -3.49 -4.87 9.27
CA GLY A 127 -3.36 -5.13 10.71
C GLY A 127 -3.95 -4.08 11.64
N GLY A 128 -5.09 -3.47 11.27
CA GLY A 128 -5.81 -2.49 12.09
C GLY A 128 -5.22 -1.07 12.03
N ALA A 129 -5.63 -0.22 12.96
CA ALA A 129 -5.08 1.12 13.15
C ALA A 129 -5.39 1.62 14.56
N CYS A 130 -4.66 2.62 15.03
CA CYS A 130 -4.91 3.26 16.33
C CYS A 130 -4.54 4.75 16.33
N TRP A 131 -5.15 5.53 17.22
CA TRP A 131 -5.07 6.99 17.21
C TRP A 131 -5.13 7.62 18.60
N ASP A 132 -5.32 6.82 19.64
CA ASP A 132 -5.28 7.24 21.03
C ASP A 132 -4.76 6.09 21.91
N GLY A 133 -4.48 6.37 23.19
CA GLY A 133 -3.94 5.37 24.11
C GLY A 133 -4.84 4.14 24.29
N ASN A 134 -6.16 4.29 24.16
CA ASN A 134 -7.11 3.18 24.32
C ASN A 134 -7.05 2.26 23.12
N THR A 135 -7.22 2.82 21.92
CA THR A 135 -7.19 2.09 20.64
C THR A 135 -5.82 1.48 20.41
N CYS A 136 -4.72 2.15 20.76
CA CYS A 136 -3.39 1.58 20.64
C CYS A 136 -3.12 0.47 21.66
N GLY A 137 -3.78 0.50 22.82
CA GLY A 137 -3.77 -0.62 23.76
C GLY A 137 -4.40 -1.89 23.17
N LEU A 138 -5.48 -1.74 22.38
CA LEU A 138 -6.20 -2.85 21.74
C LEU A 138 -5.36 -3.59 20.68
N VAL A 139 -4.46 -2.88 19.99
CA VAL A 139 -3.63 -3.43 18.89
C VAL A 139 -2.13 -3.40 19.20
N SER A 140 -1.77 -3.36 20.48
CA SER A 140 -0.38 -3.18 20.94
C SER A 140 0.59 -4.27 20.49
N SER A 141 0.09 -5.47 20.18
CA SER A 141 0.91 -6.56 19.61
C SER A 141 1.46 -6.26 18.21
N ASN A 142 0.86 -5.29 17.51
CA ASN A 142 1.17 -4.95 16.11
C ASN A 142 1.94 -3.61 16.01
N LEU A 143 2.64 -3.23 17.09
CA LEU A 143 3.49 -2.02 17.14
C LEU A 143 4.97 -2.32 16.92
N ALA A 144 5.36 -3.60 16.88
CA ALA A 144 6.71 -4.06 16.57
C ALA A 144 6.72 -4.76 15.22
N PHE A 145 7.90 -4.93 14.62
CA PHE A 145 8.05 -5.81 13.46
C PHE A 145 7.59 -7.24 13.85
N PRO A 146 6.68 -7.89 13.10
CA PRO A 146 6.16 -9.19 13.53
C PRO A 146 7.25 -10.26 13.47
N ALA A 147 7.62 -10.79 14.64
CA ALA A 147 8.77 -11.68 14.78
C ALA A 147 8.65 -12.98 13.95
N ASP A 148 7.42 -13.45 13.74
CA ASP A 148 7.15 -14.65 12.94
C ASP A 148 7.58 -14.48 11.47
N LEU A 149 7.59 -13.25 10.94
CA LEU A 149 8.09 -12.97 9.59
C LEU A 149 9.58 -13.27 9.45
N ASN A 150 10.35 -13.28 10.54
CA ASN A 150 11.77 -13.64 10.47
C ASN A 150 11.98 -15.11 10.07
N SER A 151 10.98 -15.97 10.25
CA SER A 151 11.06 -17.38 9.82
C SER A 151 11.00 -17.53 8.28
N TYR A 152 10.53 -16.49 7.58
CA TYR A 152 10.28 -16.52 6.14
C TYR A 152 11.52 -16.22 5.29
N VAL A 153 12.59 -15.71 5.90
CA VAL A 153 13.83 -15.43 5.18
C VAL A 153 14.40 -16.72 4.56
N GLY A 154 14.66 -16.67 3.26
CA GLY A 154 15.15 -17.79 2.45
C GLY A 154 14.07 -18.77 1.99
N MET A 155 12.81 -18.58 2.39
CA MET A 155 11.69 -19.39 1.87
C MET A 155 11.28 -18.91 0.47
N SER A 156 10.75 -19.84 -0.32
CA SER A 156 10.12 -19.53 -1.61
C SER A 156 8.67 -19.06 -1.42
N CYS A 157 8.09 -18.40 -2.43
CA CYS A 157 6.69 -17.99 -2.36
C CYS A 157 5.74 -19.18 -2.14
N ALA A 158 6.01 -20.32 -2.81
CA ALA A 158 5.22 -21.54 -2.63
C ALA A 158 5.35 -22.12 -1.21
N THR A 159 6.54 -22.04 -0.60
CA THR A 159 6.74 -22.46 0.80
C THR A 159 5.94 -21.56 1.75
N LEU A 160 5.92 -20.25 1.53
CA LEU A 160 5.12 -19.31 2.32
C LEU A 160 3.62 -19.62 2.23
N ALA A 161 3.11 -19.87 1.03
CA ALA A 161 1.72 -20.29 0.85
C ALA A 161 1.40 -21.57 1.65
N SER A 162 2.32 -22.54 1.70
CA SER A 162 2.13 -23.79 2.45
C SER A 162 2.09 -23.62 3.97
N VAL A 163 2.63 -22.52 4.51
CA VAL A 163 2.61 -22.19 5.94
C VAL A 163 1.57 -21.11 6.29
N GLY A 164 0.64 -20.83 5.36
CA GLY A 164 -0.50 -19.93 5.58
C GLY A 164 -0.29 -18.49 5.12
N MET A 165 0.89 -18.12 4.59
CA MET A 165 1.13 -16.81 4.00
C MET A 165 0.68 -16.76 2.54
N ASN A 166 -0.54 -16.30 2.30
CA ASN A 166 -1.19 -16.33 0.99
C ASN A 166 -0.85 -15.14 0.08
N LEU A 167 0.43 -14.79 -0.01
CA LEU A 167 0.96 -13.66 -0.81
C LEU A 167 0.68 -13.80 -2.32
N MET A 168 0.75 -12.69 -3.06
CA MET A 168 0.46 -12.69 -4.51
C MET A 168 1.51 -13.37 -5.40
N CYS A 169 2.77 -13.46 -4.98
CA CYS A 169 3.91 -13.94 -5.78
C CYS A 169 3.84 -15.38 -6.34
N SER A 170 2.76 -16.11 -6.10
CA SER A 170 2.53 -17.48 -6.61
C SER A 170 1.13 -17.66 -7.19
N LYS A 171 0.42 -16.56 -7.46
CA LYS A 171 -0.95 -16.59 -7.96
C LYS A 171 -1.02 -16.16 -9.42
N THR A 172 -2.16 -16.42 -10.02
CA THR A 172 -2.54 -15.88 -11.32
C THR A 172 -3.81 -15.09 -11.11
N ILE A 173 -3.92 -13.93 -11.75
CA ILE A 173 -5.14 -13.11 -11.73
C ILE A 173 -5.47 -12.76 -13.17
N ALA A 174 -6.70 -13.05 -13.59
CA ALA A 174 -7.08 -13.01 -15.00
C ALA A 174 -6.13 -13.89 -15.85
N ASN A 175 -5.23 -13.28 -16.60
CA ASN A 175 -4.19 -13.92 -17.40
C ASN A 175 -2.76 -13.51 -16.98
N ILE A 176 -2.61 -12.76 -15.88
CA ILE A 176 -1.33 -12.28 -15.38
C ILE A 176 -0.75 -13.34 -14.43
N ASP A 177 0.39 -13.92 -14.81
CA ASP A 177 1.16 -14.81 -13.92
C ASP A 177 2.03 -13.99 -12.97
N LEU A 178 1.61 -13.90 -11.71
CA LEU A 178 2.31 -13.11 -10.69
C LEU A 178 3.60 -13.80 -10.20
N SER A 179 3.86 -15.04 -10.63
CA SER A 179 5.14 -15.71 -10.36
C SER A 179 6.29 -15.15 -11.21
N GLU A 180 5.99 -14.39 -12.26
CA GLU A 180 6.95 -13.67 -13.10
C GLU A 180 7.41 -12.33 -12.53
N TYR A 181 6.78 -11.87 -11.44
CA TYR A 181 7.01 -10.54 -10.89
C TYR A 181 8.06 -10.61 -9.79
N ASN A 182 8.91 -9.57 -9.74
CA ASN A 182 9.61 -9.25 -8.50
C ASN A 182 8.58 -8.84 -7.47
N TYR A 183 8.72 -9.30 -6.24
CA TYR A 183 7.70 -9.11 -5.22
C TYR A 183 8.30 -8.45 -3.99
N ILE A 184 7.73 -7.31 -3.62
CA ILE A 184 8.09 -6.52 -2.46
C ILE A 184 6.93 -6.55 -1.48
N PHE A 185 7.18 -7.03 -0.26
CA PHE A 185 6.20 -7.01 0.82
C PHE A 185 6.62 -6.01 1.89
N ILE A 186 5.70 -5.10 2.23
CA ILE A 186 5.88 -4.04 3.22
C ILE A 186 5.01 -4.38 4.44
N PRO A 187 5.60 -4.96 5.50
CA PRO A 187 4.86 -5.24 6.73
C PRO A 187 4.36 -3.97 7.40
N TYR A 188 3.33 -4.10 8.22
CA TYR A 188 2.72 -2.97 8.91
C TYR A 188 2.90 -3.08 10.41
N CYS A 189 3.54 -2.06 11.01
CA CYS A 189 3.85 -2.04 12.44
C CYS A 189 3.68 -0.64 13.08
N THR A 190 3.01 0.30 12.40
CA THR A 190 2.93 1.71 12.80
C THR A 190 1.52 2.19 13.13
N GLN A 191 0.50 1.36 12.88
CA GLN A 191 -0.90 1.60 13.26
C GLN A 191 -1.51 2.90 12.71
N ASP A 192 -0.98 3.38 11.59
CA ASP A 192 -1.30 4.65 10.90
C ASP A 192 -1.56 4.49 9.39
N VAL A 193 -1.98 3.28 8.99
CA VAL A 193 -2.29 2.87 7.61
C VAL A 193 -1.17 3.14 6.60
N HIS A 194 0.08 3.11 7.05
CA HIS A 194 1.31 3.39 6.27
C HIS A 194 1.51 4.85 5.85
N LEU A 195 0.73 5.80 6.38
CA LEU A 195 0.78 7.20 5.94
C LEU A 195 1.29 8.19 7.00
N GLY A 196 1.60 7.73 8.22
CA GLY A 196 1.98 8.63 9.32
C GLY A 196 3.41 9.18 9.25
N ASP A 197 3.60 10.36 9.85
CA ASP A 197 4.88 11.08 10.07
C ASP A 197 4.98 11.67 11.50
N ALA A 198 4.17 11.17 12.45
CA ALA A 198 4.13 11.66 13.82
C ALA A 198 5.07 10.85 14.75
N THR A 199 6.02 11.54 15.40
CA THR A 199 6.99 10.96 16.35
C THR A 199 7.11 11.74 17.66
N PRO A 200 7.25 11.04 18.80
CA PRO A 200 6.26 10.08 19.30
C PRO A 200 4.96 10.79 19.72
N SER A 201 3.83 10.09 19.61
CA SER A 201 2.53 10.56 20.13
C SER A 201 2.52 10.70 21.66
N GLU A 202 1.50 11.37 22.22
CA GLU A 202 1.34 11.53 23.68
C GLU A 202 1.19 10.19 24.44
N TYR A 203 0.77 9.13 23.74
CA TYR A 203 0.61 7.78 24.27
C TYR A 203 1.79 6.86 23.91
N GLY A 204 2.90 7.41 23.41
CA GLY A 204 4.18 6.70 23.25
C GLY A 204 4.32 5.87 21.98
N VAL A 205 3.36 5.92 21.06
CA VAL A 205 3.41 5.23 19.75
C VAL A 205 4.01 6.16 18.69
N GLN A 206 4.84 5.61 17.82
CA GLN A 206 5.31 6.28 16.60
C GLN A 206 4.46 5.92 15.39
N HIS A 207 3.73 6.90 14.88
CA HIS A 207 2.97 6.78 13.65
C HIS A 207 3.85 7.29 12.50
N VAL A 208 4.78 6.45 12.05
CA VAL A 208 5.79 6.77 11.03
C VAL A 208 5.74 5.85 9.80
N GLY A 209 4.57 5.31 9.50
CA GLY A 209 4.35 4.42 8.36
C GLY A 209 4.78 5.06 7.04
N GLY A 210 4.60 6.39 6.90
CA GLY A 210 5.05 7.15 5.74
C GLY A 210 6.56 7.11 5.56
N HIS A 211 7.34 7.08 6.65
CA HIS A 211 8.80 6.92 6.58
C HIS A 211 9.18 5.55 6.01
N ASN A 212 8.54 4.50 6.53
CA ASN A 212 8.76 3.11 6.12
C ASN A 212 8.43 2.91 4.64
N LEU A 213 7.26 3.40 4.23
CA LEU A 213 6.77 3.36 2.86
C LEU A 213 7.72 4.12 1.92
N TYR A 214 8.00 5.40 2.20
CA TYR A 214 8.80 6.24 1.33
C TYR A 214 10.23 5.71 1.16
N ARG A 215 10.82 5.17 2.23
CA ARG A 215 12.16 4.58 2.13
C ARG A 215 12.18 3.27 1.36
N THR A 216 11.14 2.45 1.49
CA THR A 216 10.99 1.23 0.67
C THR A 216 10.79 1.58 -0.80
N LEU A 217 9.97 2.60 -1.11
CA LEU A 217 9.81 3.10 -2.48
C LEU A 217 11.11 3.64 -3.06
N SER A 218 11.94 4.32 -2.26
CA SER A 218 13.26 4.79 -2.71
C SER A 218 14.15 3.62 -3.16
N TRP A 219 14.20 2.54 -2.37
CA TRP A 219 14.91 1.32 -2.77
C TRP A 219 14.32 0.69 -4.04
N ILE A 220 12.98 0.68 -4.19
CA ILE A 220 12.32 0.20 -5.42
C ILE A 220 12.76 1.05 -6.62
N PHE A 221 12.69 2.37 -6.53
CA PHE A 221 13.06 3.26 -7.64
C PHE A 221 14.52 3.10 -8.08
N GLU A 222 15.44 2.88 -7.13
CA GLU A 222 16.85 2.59 -7.43
C GLU A 222 17.06 1.25 -8.14
N ASN A 223 16.25 0.24 -7.82
CA ASN A 223 16.40 -1.12 -8.34
C ASN A 223 15.56 -1.39 -9.60
N PHE A 224 14.60 -0.50 -9.89
CA PHE A 224 13.70 -0.61 -11.03
C PHE A 224 13.58 0.74 -11.74
N PRO A 225 14.62 1.19 -12.46
CA PRO A 225 14.61 2.48 -13.15
C PRO A 225 13.64 2.50 -14.34
N ASN A 226 13.31 1.34 -14.93
CA ASN A 226 12.46 1.23 -16.11
C ASN A 226 11.61 -0.06 -16.09
N PRO A 227 10.66 -0.19 -15.14
CA PRO A 227 9.86 -1.40 -15.01
C PRO A 227 8.86 -1.54 -16.15
N GLN A 228 8.57 -2.78 -16.53
CA GLN A 228 7.59 -3.10 -17.57
C GLN A 228 6.15 -2.90 -17.09
N HIS A 229 5.87 -3.27 -15.84
CA HIS A 229 4.54 -3.24 -15.24
C HIS A 229 4.66 -3.25 -13.71
N ILE A 230 3.82 -2.46 -13.04
CA ILE A 230 3.74 -2.41 -11.58
C ILE A 230 2.32 -2.77 -11.15
N ILE A 231 2.20 -3.72 -10.22
CA ILE A 231 0.96 -3.97 -9.49
C ILE A 231 1.17 -3.54 -8.05
N ILE A 232 0.27 -2.71 -7.52
CA ILE A 232 0.26 -2.34 -6.10
C ILE A 232 -0.99 -2.90 -5.43
N THR A 233 -0.81 -3.61 -4.32
CA THR A 233 -1.90 -4.30 -3.64
C THR A 233 -1.76 -4.20 -2.13
N GLY A 234 -2.86 -4.44 -1.44
CA GLY A 234 -2.92 -4.39 -0.01
C GLY A 234 -4.25 -4.92 0.48
N CYS A 235 -4.26 -5.28 1.75
CA CYS A 235 -5.43 -5.77 2.46
C CYS A 235 -5.69 -4.85 3.65
N SER A 236 -6.94 -4.44 3.87
CA SER A 236 -7.35 -3.71 5.08
C SER A 236 -6.61 -2.38 5.23
N ALA A 237 -5.89 -2.18 6.33
CA ALA A 237 -4.99 -1.05 6.54
C ALA A 237 -3.91 -0.89 5.44
N GLY A 238 -3.49 -1.97 4.78
CA GLY A 238 -2.56 -1.92 3.65
C GLY A 238 -3.20 -1.57 2.31
N ALA A 239 -4.51 -1.80 2.15
CA ALA A 239 -5.27 -1.36 0.97
C ALA A 239 -5.59 0.14 1.01
N THR A 240 -5.70 0.67 2.22
CA THR A 240 -6.06 2.05 2.54
C THR A 240 -5.13 3.11 1.90
N PRO A 241 -3.79 2.98 1.95
CA PRO A 241 -2.87 3.95 1.36
C PRO A 241 -2.69 3.84 -0.16
N LEU A 242 -3.27 2.83 -0.83
CA LEU A 242 -2.94 2.54 -2.23
C LEU A 242 -3.16 3.69 -3.22
N PRO A 243 -4.17 4.59 -3.09
CA PRO A 243 -4.24 5.78 -3.94
C PRO A 243 -3.02 6.68 -3.80
N VAL A 244 -2.53 6.89 -2.57
CA VAL A 244 -1.35 7.72 -2.30
C VAL A 244 -0.10 7.03 -2.84
N VAL A 245 0.03 5.71 -2.63
CA VAL A 245 1.15 4.92 -3.16
C VAL A 245 1.18 4.97 -4.70
N TYR A 246 0.01 4.85 -5.34
CA TYR A 246 -0.13 4.98 -6.79
C TYR A 246 0.43 6.30 -7.29
N ASP A 247 -0.03 7.43 -6.75
CA ASP A 247 0.39 8.74 -7.27
C ASP A 247 1.87 9.02 -6.97
N LEU A 248 2.41 8.56 -5.84
CA LEU A 248 3.86 8.61 -5.55
C LEU A 248 4.69 7.91 -6.63
N ILE A 249 4.29 6.70 -7.03
CA ILE A 249 4.97 5.89 -8.06
C ILE A 249 4.78 6.52 -9.44
N ASN A 250 3.54 6.86 -9.81
CA ASN A 250 3.19 7.47 -11.08
C ASN A 250 3.98 8.78 -11.31
N ARG A 251 4.03 9.65 -10.30
CA ARG A 251 4.82 10.90 -10.35
C ARG A 251 6.31 10.64 -10.49
N HIS A 252 6.85 9.65 -9.77
CA HIS A 252 8.27 9.32 -9.87
C HIS A 252 8.67 9.02 -11.31
N TYR A 253 8.00 8.05 -11.95
CA TYR A 253 8.34 7.63 -13.32
C TYR A 253 8.01 8.71 -14.36
N GLN A 254 6.94 9.49 -14.19
CA GLN A 254 6.66 10.64 -15.07
C GLN A 254 7.75 11.73 -14.99
N ASN A 255 8.24 12.04 -13.78
CA ASN A 255 9.25 13.08 -13.56
C ASN A 255 10.63 12.67 -14.09
N VAL A 256 11.01 11.42 -13.87
CA VAL A 256 12.28 10.87 -14.40
C VAL A 256 12.26 10.91 -15.93
N ALA A 257 11.18 10.43 -16.57
CA ALA A 257 11.09 10.45 -18.03
C ALA A 257 11.08 11.87 -18.60
N SER A 258 10.41 12.82 -17.95
CA SER A 258 10.40 14.24 -18.35
C SER A 258 11.80 14.87 -18.25
N SER A 259 12.56 14.54 -17.20
CA SER A 259 13.93 15.02 -17.00
C SER A 259 14.90 14.45 -18.05
N SER A 260 14.75 13.17 -18.40
CA SER A 260 15.56 12.50 -19.43
C SER A 260 15.30 13.06 -20.83
N SER A 261 14.05 13.43 -21.16
CA SER A 261 13.71 14.06 -22.45
C SER A 261 14.30 15.47 -22.63
N SER A 262 14.67 16.13 -21.53
CA SER A 262 15.22 17.50 -21.52
C SER A 262 16.74 17.54 -21.74
N SER A 263 17.44 16.40 -21.59
CA SER A 263 18.91 16.31 -21.59
C SER A 263 19.50 15.85 -22.93
N SER A 264 18.83 16.14 -24.06
CA SER A 264 19.30 15.79 -25.42
C SER A 264 20.48 16.67 -25.92
N THR A 265 21.46 16.96 -25.07
CA THR A 265 22.75 17.55 -25.46
C THR A 265 23.90 16.64 -25.03
N THR A 266 24.23 15.70 -25.93
CA THR A 266 25.57 15.14 -26.18
C THR A 266 26.47 14.86 -24.96
N ALA A 267 26.34 13.66 -24.37
CA ALA A 267 27.48 12.92 -23.84
C ALA A 267 27.15 11.42 -23.80
N ALA A 268 27.60 10.69 -24.81
CA ALA A 268 27.57 9.24 -24.82
C ALA A 268 28.58 8.69 -23.80
N GLY A 269 28.10 7.94 -22.80
CA GLY A 269 28.95 7.21 -21.86
C GLY A 269 28.43 7.16 -20.42
N SER A 270 27.27 6.54 -20.22
CA SER A 270 26.82 5.83 -18.99
C SER A 270 25.33 5.53 -19.14
N GLY A 271 24.97 4.29 -19.51
CA GLY A 271 23.65 3.65 -19.32
C GLY A 271 22.38 4.52 -19.44
N GLY A 272 22.33 5.47 -20.37
CA GLY A 272 21.20 6.39 -20.53
C GLY A 272 20.09 5.77 -21.36
N GLY A 273 19.38 4.78 -20.80
CA GLY A 273 18.15 4.25 -21.36
C GLY A 273 17.03 5.29 -21.35
N VAL A 274 16.14 5.21 -22.33
CA VAL A 274 14.90 6.00 -22.34
C VAL A 274 13.99 5.44 -21.25
N VAL A 275 13.80 6.18 -20.15
CA VAL A 275 12.85 5.79 -19.11
C VAL A 275 11.43 5.91 -19.66
N ASN A 276 10.66 4.82 -19.60
CA ASN A 276 9.28 4.80 -20.08
C ASN A 276 8.43 5.76 -19.22
N LYS A 277 7.88 6.81 -19.85
CA LYS A 277 6.99 7.76 -19.17
C LYS A 277 5.60 7.17 -18.85
N ASP A 278 5.26 6.05 -19.48
CA ASP A 278 3.95 5.41 -19.42
C ASP A 278 4.05 4.00 -18.82
N VAL A 279 4.89 3.79 -17.79
CA VAL A 279 4.92 2.53 -17.02
C VAL A 279 3.48 2.21 -16.57
N PRO A 280 2.86 1.10 -16.98
CA PRO A 280 1.53 0.71 -16.52
C PRO A 280 1.54 0.40 -15.02
N ILE A 281 0.52 0.88 -14.30
CA ILE A 281 0.41 0.69 -12.85
C ILE A 281 -1.02 0.28 -12.49
N ASP A 282 -1.22 -0.95 -12.07
CA ASP A 282 -2.54 -1.43 -11.63
C ASP A 282 -2.62 -1.48 -10.09
N VAL A 283 -3.72 -0.98 -9.54
CA VAL A 283 -4.03 -1.04 -8.11
C VAL A 283 -5.04 -2.13 -7.86
N ILE A 284 -4.76 -3.01 -6.89
CA ILE A 284 -5.75 -3.98 -6.42
C ILE A 284 -5.87 -3.97 -4.90
N ALA A 285 -6.96 -3.39 -4.41
CA ALA A 285 -7.28 -3.16 -3.01
C ALA A 285 -8.34 -4.15 -2.53
N ASP A 286 -8.12 -4.81 -1.39
CA ASP A 286 -9.16 -5.60 -0.72
C ASP A 286 -9.50 -5.08 0.66
N SER A 287 -10.80 -4.91 0.92
CA SER A 287 -11.37 -4.56 2.22
C SER A 287 -10.77 -3.28 2.81
N SER A 288 -10.51 -2.29 1.94
CA SER A 288 -9.97 -1.00 2.37
C SER A 288 -10.92 -0.29 3.33
N VAL A 289 -10.39 0.34 4.37
CA VAL A 289 -11.21 1.09 5.33
C VAL A 289 -11.35 2.57 4.94
N PHE A 290 -10.54 3.04 3.99
CA PHE A 290 -10.47 4.43 3.52
C PHE A 290 -11.81 5.01 3.04
N LEU A 291 -12.74 4.19 2.54
CA LEU A 291 -14.01 4.65 1.94
C LEU A 291 -15.24 4.48 2.84
N THR A 292 -15.08 4.13 4.12
CA THR A 292 -16.20 3.58 4.92
C THR A 292 -16.86 4.51 5.95
N PRO A 293 -16.19 5.55 6.49
CA PRO A 293 -16.93 6.71 6.99
C PRO A 293 -16.53 8.05 6.35
N LYS A 294 -17.48 8.99 6.28
CA LYS A 294 -17.19 10.41 5.93
C LYS A 294 -16.01 10.96 6.73
N ASN A 295 -15.91 10.56 7.99
CA ASN A 295 -14.97 11.07 8.98
C ASN A 295 -13.75 10.15 9.21
N PHE A 296 -13.47 9.19 8.29
CA PHE A 296 -12.41 8.17 8.45
C PHE A 296 -11.06 8.74 8.89
N LEU A 297 -10.73 9.96 8.47
CA LEU A 297 -9.47 10.59 8.83
C LEU A 297 -9.63 11.82 9.73
N ASP A 298 -10.85 12.25 10.05
CA ASP A 298 -11.11 13.48 10.81
C ASP A 298 -10.49 13.47 12.21
N ASN A 299 -10.50 12.32 12.91
CA ASN A 299 -9.87 12.18 14.22
C ASN A 299 -8.37 11.81 14.15
N TYR A 300 -7.82 11.61 12.96
CA TYR A 300 -6.59 10.83 12.73
C TYR A 300 -5.50 11.64 12.08
N ILE A 301 -5.87 12.57 11.19
CA ILE A 301 -4.96 13.49 10.51
C ILE A 301 -4.05 14.20 11.53
N SER A 302 -4.61 14.69 12.64
CA SER A 302 -3.81 15.38 13.66
C SER A 302 -2.83 14.46 14.39
N ASN A 303 -3.16 13.18 14.52
CA ASN A 303 -2.40 12.23 15.32
C ASN A 303 -1.37 11.47 14.50
N TRP A 304 -1.65 11.26 13.21
CA TRP A 304 -0.75 10.60 12.26
C TRP A 304 0.08 11.59 11.45
N LYS A 305 -0.32 12.87 11.38
CA LYS A 305 0.38 13.91 10.60
C LYS A 305 0.48 13.54 9.12
N LEU A 306 -0.68 13.33 8.49
CA LEU A 306 -0.79 12.87 7.11
C LEU A 306 -0.42 13.94 6.06
N ASP A 307 -0.40 15.21 6.46
CA ASP A 307 -0.11 16.35 5.60
C ASP A 307 1.23 16.21 4.85
N THR A 308 2.25 15.63 5.49
CA THR A 308 3.58 15.54 4.88
C THR A 308 3.69 14.54 3.74
N ILE A 309 2.98 13.41 3.82
CA ILE A 309 2.91 12.46 2.70
C ILE A 309 1.88 12.88 1.65
N LEU A 310 0.81 13.57 2.06
CA LEU A 310 -0.18 14.11 1.12
C LEU A 310 0.39 15.27 0.28
N ASP A 311 1.28 16.09 0.84
CA ASP A 311 2.02 17.12 0.09
C ASP A 311 2.89 16.52 -1.04
N LYS A 312 3.42 15.31 -0.85
CA LYS A 312 4.23 14.60 -1.87
C LYS A 312 3.42 14.25 -3.13
N ILE A 313 2.11 14.12 -3.00
CA ILE A 313 1.16 13.89 -4.10
C ILE A 313 0.44 15.18 -4.52
N GLU A 314 0.93 16.36 -4.11
CA GLU A 314 0.34 17.68 -4.39
C GLU A 314 -1.12 17.79 -3.90
N PHE A 315 -1.48 17.05 -2.84
CA PHE A 315 -2.81 17.16 -2.26
C PHE A 315 -2.87 18.32 -1.27
N GLU A 316 -3.65 19.34 -1.62
CA GLU A 316 -3.84 20.57 -0.84
C GLU A 316 -4.70 20.33 0.41
N PHE A 317 -4.10 19.68 1.41
CA PHE A 317 -4.80 19.24 2.61
C PHE A 317 -5.50 20.39 3.36
N ASP A 318 -4.85 21.56 3.47
CA ASP A 318 -5.42 22.72 4.17
C ASP A 318 -6.69 23.28 3.49
N ALA A 319 -6.83 23.12 2.17
CA ALA A 319 -8.02 23.57 1.44
C ALA A 319 -9.27 22.76 1.81
N VAL A 320 -9.10 21.49 2.17
CA VAL A 320 -10.19 20.55 2.49
C VAL A 320 -10.33 20.26 3.98
N ARG A 321 -9.39 20.73 4.82
CA ARG A 321 -9.30 20.43 6.25
C ARG A 321 -10.59 20.56 7.05
N THR A 322 -11.47 21.49 6.69
CA THR A 322 -12.71 21.78 7.43
C THR A 322 -13.89 20.88 7.06
N ASN A 323 -13.83 20.21 5.91
CA ASN A 323 -14.83 19.24 5.47
C ASN A 323 -14.09 18.11 4.74
N PHE A 324 -13.07 17.60 5.42
CA PHE A 324 -12.20 16.59 4.86
C PHE A 324 -13.01 15.32 4.61
N SER A 325 -12.69 14.63 3.51
CA SER A 325 -13.19 13.29 3.24
C SER A 325 -12.09 12.53 2.55
N SER A 326 -11.88 11.28 2.96
CA SER A 326 -10.95 10.37 2.31
C SER A 326 -11.28 10.15 0.82
N VAL A 327 -12.56 10.30 0.43
CA VAL A 327 -12.99 10.30 -0.98
C VAL A 327 -12.27 11.38 -1.78
N ALA A 328 -11.99 12.55 -1.19
CA ALA A 328 -11.29 13.63 -1.89
C ALA A 328 -9.85 13.25 -2.27
N ILE A 329 -9.18 12.41 -1.46
CA ILE A 329 -7.84 11.90 -1.81
C ILE A 329 -7.95 10.93 -2.99
N VAL A 330 -8.95 10.04 -2.99
CA VAL A 330 -9.16 9.10 -4.11
C VAL A 330 -9.50 9.84 -5.39
N ASP A 331 -10.40 10.83 -5.32
CA ASP A 331 -10.80 11.67 -6.46
C ASP A 331 -9.59 12.44 -7.02
N HIS A 332 -8.78 13.07 -6.15
CA HIS A 332 -7.53 13.75 -6.54
C HIS A 332 -6.55 12.81 -7.26
N VAL A 333 -6.41 11.58 -6.77
CA VAL A 333 -5.53 10.58 -7.38
C VAL A 333 -6.10 10.11 -8.71
N LEU A 334 -7.40 9.86 -8.80
CA LEU A 334 -8.05 9.42 -10.05
C LEU A 334 -7.98 10.50 -11.14
N ASP A 335 -8.15 11.78 -10.79
CA ASP A 335 -7.95 12.92 -11.70
C ASP A 335 -6.54 12.97 -12.32
N ARG A 336 -5.56 12.40 -11.62
CA ARG A 336 -4.14 12.34 -12.02
C ARG A 336 -3.72 10.97 -12.55
N SER A 337 -4.61 9.99 -12.50
CA SER A 337 -4.36 8.62 -12.95
C SER A 337 -4.35 8.55 -14.47
N LYS A 338 -3.58 7.60 -15.00
CA LYS A 338 -3.62 7.29 -16.43
C LYS A 338 -4.88 6.48 -16.71
N SER A 339 -5.59 6.80 -17.80
CA SER A 339 -6.79 6.04 -18.19
C SER A 339 -6.50 4.58 -18.58
N THR A 340 -5.22 4.22 -18.74
CA THR A 340 -4.73 2.87 -19.03
C THR A 340 -4.38 2.07 -17.77
N ASP A 341 -4.42 2.70 -16.60
CA ASP A 341 -4.11 2.09 -15.32
C ASP A 341 -5.42 1.78 -14.60
N ASP A 342 -5.60 0.56 -14.11
CA ASP A 342 -6.84 0.16 -13.45
C ASP A 342 -6.74 0.19 -11.93
N LEU A 343 -7.69 0.85 -11.29
CA LEU A 343 -7.84 0.90 -9.84
C LEU A 343 -9.01 0.03 -9.39
N VAL A 344 -8.69 -1.15 -8.88
CA VAL A 344 -9.64 -2.21 -8.53
C VAL A 344 -9.82 -2.30 -7.02
N TYR A 345 -11.05 -2.18 -6.55
CA TYR A 345 -11.40 -2.25 -5.13
C TYR A 345 -12.42 -3.35 -4.87
N THR A 346 -12.12 -4.22 -3.93
CA THR A 346 -13.02 -5.29 -3.49
C THR A 346 -13.48 -5.08 -2.07
N PHE A 347 -14.76 -5.37 -1.81
CA PHE A 347 -15.38 -5.23 -0.49
C PHE A 347 -16.30 -6.40 -0.19
N HIS A 348 -16.47 -6.73 1.09
CA HIS A 348 -17.49 -7.67 1.55
C HIS A 348 -18.71 -6.92 2.08
N ASP A 349 -19.93 -7.30 1.70
CA ASP A 349 -21.16 -6.57 2.08
C ASP A 349 -21.58 -6.75 3.56
N ALA A 350 -20.92 -7.65 4.29
CA ALA A 350 -21.12 -7.87 5.72
C ALA A 350 -19.80 -8.01 6.51
N ASP A 351 -18.74 -7.34 6.07
CA ASP A 351 -17.40 -7.35 6.71
C ASP A 351 -17.47 -6.93 8.18
N GLN A 352 -17.25 -7.86 9.10
CA GLN A 352 -17.33 -7.59 10.53
C GLN A 352 -16.14 -6.76 11.05
N THR A 353 -14.96 -6.93 10.44
CA THR A 353 -13.75 -6.21 10.81
C THR A 353 -13.88 -4.74 10.40
N SER A 354 -14.27 -4.48 9.15
CA SER A 354 -14.50 -3.12 8.67
C SER A 354 -15.62 -2.44 9.45
N GLN A 355 -16.71 -3.16 9.78
CA GLN A 355 -17.77 -2.62 10.64
C GLN A 355 -17.28 -2.32 12.06
N TYR A 356 -16.39 -3.14 12.64
CA TYR A 356 -15.82 -2.89 13.96
C TYR A 356 -15.00 -1.59 13.97
N PHE A 357 -14.11 -1.41 13.00
CA PHE A 357 -13.36 -0.16 12.88
C PHE A 357 -14.31 1.01 12.61
N TYR A 358 -15.29 0.87 11.72
CA TYR A 358 -16.30 1.91 11.49
C TYR A 358 -17.05 2.30 12.79
N LYS A 359 -17.34 1.36 13.71
CA LYS A 359 -17.87 1.68 15.05
C LYS A 359 -16.91 2.51 15.87
N LEU A 360 -15.67 2.05 16.00
CA LEU A 360 -14.65 2.74 16.80
C LEU A 360 -14.42 4.17 16.30
N MET A 361 -14.40 4.35 14.99
CA MET A 361 -14.15 5.65 14.37
C MET A 361 -15.33 6.61 14.48
N ASN A 362 -16.56 6.10 14.52
CA ASN A 362 -17.74 6.94 14.69
C ASN A 362 -18.06 7.22 16.17
N ALA A 363 -17.70 6.31 17.08
CA ALA A 363 -17.94 6.43 18.52
C ALA A 363 -17.27 7.66 19.16
N THR A 364 -16.06 8.02 18.71
CA THR A 364 -15.33 9.20 19.17
C THR A 364 -16.01 10.53 18.81
N SER A 365 -16.90 10.53 17.81
CA SER A 365 -17.62 11.74 17.39
C SER A 365 -18.96 11.96 18.11
N THR A 366 -19.55 10.92 18.73
CA THR A 366 -20.93 10.99 19.25
C THR A 366 -21.20 10.34 20.60
N SER A 367 -20.24 9.66 21.26
CA SER A 367 -20.52 9.02 22.55
C SER A 367 -19.30 8.94 23.50
N PRO A 368 -19.28 9.70 24.61
CA PRO A 368 -18.25 9.58 25.65
C PRO A 368 -18.32 8.24 26.41
N THR A 369 -19.38 7.45 26.25
CA THR A 369 -19.75 6.40 27.21
C THR A 369 -19.39 4.98 26.78
N LEU A 370 -18.65 4.79 25.67
CA LEU A 370 -18.20 3.44 25.27
C LEU A 370 -17.10 2.88 26.19
N PHE A 371 -16.38 3.78 26.89
CA PHE A 371 -15.52 3.46 28.01
C PHE A 371 -15.95 4.34 29.17
N GLY A 372 -16.41 3.75 30.28
CA GLY A 372 -17.02 4.48 31.40
C GLY A 372 -16.22 5.68 31.88
N ASP A 373 -16.96 6.71 32.29
CA ASP A 373 -16.45 7.97 32.84
C ASP A 373 -15.44 7.76 33.98
N ASP A 374 -14.14 7.79 33.67
CA ASP A 374 -13.07 8.04 34.66
C ASP A 374 -11.85 8.76 34.05
N ALA A 375 -11.96 9.32 32.84
CA ALA A 375 -10.91 10.11 32.19
C ALA A 375 -10.84 11.58 32.69
N GLY A 376 -11.18 11.79 33.96
CA GLY A 376 -11.24 13.08 34.63
C GLY A 376 -10.24 13.22 35.77
N SER A 377 -9.00 12.75 35.64
CA SER A 377 -7.92 13.18 36.54
C SER A 377 -6.54 12.90 35.94
N SER A 378 -5.83 13.96 35.56
CA SER A 378 -4.39 13.92 35.33
C SER A 378 -3.69 13.33 36.55
N ARG A 379 -3.22 12.09 36.47
CA ARG A 379 -2.28 11.54 37.45
C ARG A 379 -1.18 10.78 36.74
N ARG A 380 0.00 11.42 36.68
CA ARG A 380 1.28 10.83 36.28
C ARG A 380 1.46 9.51 37.04
N LEU A 381 1.51 8.38 36.31
CA LEU A 381 1.85 7.10 36.92
C LEU A 381 3.37 6.98 37.03
N ARG A 382 3.85 7.04 38.27
CA ARG A 382 5.20 6.64 38.68
C ARG A 382 5.21 5.12 38.90
N PRO A 383 6.32 4.40 38.67
CA PRO A 383 6.32 2.95 38.71
C PRO A 383 6.38 2.46 40.16
N SER A 384 5.47 1.56 40.54
CA SER A 384 5.66 0.72 41.72
C SER A 384 5.10 -0.67 41.46
N SER A 385 5.98 -1.63 41.74
CA SER A 385 5.79 -3.07 41.75
C SER A 385 4.57 -3.53 42.55
N THR A 386 4.14 -4.75 42.23
CA THR A 386 3.12 -5.61 42.88
C THR A 386 1.66 -5.21 42.67
N LEU A 387 1.05 -5.76 41.60
CA LEU A 387 -0.34 -6.22 41.65
C LEU A 387 -0.47 -7.58 40.93
N THR A 388 -0.85 -8.57 41.72
CA THR A 388 -1.11 -9.96 41.36
C THR A 388 -2.36 -10.10 40.49
N THR A 389 -2.24 -10.98 39.51
CA THR A 389 -3.22 -11.48 38.56
C THR A 389 -4.43 -12.12 39.24
N THR A 390 -5.65 -11.67 38.90
CA THR A 390 -6.83 -12.54 38.76
C THR A 390 -7.74 -11.99 37.67
N ALA A 391 -7.79 -12.72 36.55
CA ALA A 391 -8.61 -12.45 35.38
C ALA A 391 -10.07 -12.89 35.60
N ALA A 392 -11.02 -12.08 35.11
CA ALA A 392 -12.34 -12.52 34.62
C ALA A 392 -12.99 -11.35 33.87
N GLY A 393 -12.98 -11.41 32.53
CA GLY A 393 -13.60 -10.39 31.65
C GLY A 393 -12.71 -9.99 30.48
N GLY A 394 -12.07 -10.95 29.82
CA GLY A 394 -11.28 -10.71 28.61
C GLY A 394 -12.18 -10.65 27.38
N TYR A 395 -12.22 -9.50 26.72
CA TYR A 395 -12.57 -9.44 25.31
C TYR A 395 -11.33 -9.91 24.53
N SER A 396 -11.34 -11.17 24.11
CA SER A 396 -10.37 -11.67 23.14
C SER A 396 -10.73 -11.11 21.77
N PHE A 397 -9.75 -10.48 21.09
CA PHE A 397 -9.82 -10.23 19.66
C PHE A 397 -9.97 -11.58 18.94
N PRO A 398 -10.82 -11.69 17.90
CA PRO A 398 -10.79 -12.87 17.05
C PRO A 398 -9.48 -12.85 16.28
N MET A 399 -8.51 -13.63 16.77
CA MET A 399 -7.41 -14.15 15.96
C MET A 399 -8.03 -14.89 14.77
N MET A 400 -7.49 -14.66 13.58
CA MET A 400 -7.79 -15.40 12.36
C MET A 400 -7.75 -16.91 12.66
N ASP A 401 -8.89 -17.59 12.52
CA ASP A 401 -8.97 -19.05 12.62
C ASP A 401 -9.88 -19.58 11.49
N HIS A 402 -9.41 -20.62 10.82
CA HIS A 402 -9.95 -21.15 9.57
C HIS A 402 -11.25 -21.95 9.77
N HIS A 403 -12.26 -21.79 8.91
CA HIS A 403 -13.01 -22.89 8.25
C HIS A 403 -14.18 -22.40 7.37
N ALA A 404 -14.48 -23.21 6.33
CA ALA A 404 -15.21 -22.90 5.11
C ALA A 404 -16.74 -23.13 5.12
N GLY A 405 -17.46 -22.53 4.16
CA GLY A 405 -18.80 -22.95 3.73
C GLY A 405 -19.48 -22.02 2.70
N SER A 406 -19.60 -22.47 1.45
CA SER A 406 -20.10 -21.79 0.24
C SER A 406 -21.61 -21.43 0.22
N ILE A 407 -22.04 -20.42 -0.58
CA ILE A 407 -23.04 -20.52 -1.70
C ILE A 407 -23.37 -19.11 -2.33
N ALA A 408 -23.12 -19.00 -3.64
CA ALA A 408 -23.68 -18.23 -4.78
C ALA A 408 -24.25 -16.76 -4.69
N PRO A 409 -23.91 -15.90 -5.68
CA PRO A 409 -24.37 -14.50 -5.77
C PRO A 409 -25.68 -14.37 -6.56
N THR A 410 -26.70 -13.78 -5.95
CA THR A 410 -27.77 -12.96 -6.56
C THR A 410 -28.64 -12.46 -5.41
N ASN A 411 -29.16 -11.23 -5.52
CA ASN A 411 -30.11 -10.55 -4.61
C ASN A 411 -29.48 -9.51 -3.67
N LEU A 412 -29.31 -8.30 -4.21
CA LEU A 412 -29.59 -7.06 -3.47
C LEU A 412 -30.95 -7.21 -2.74
N HIS A 413 -30.93 -6.83 -1.47
CA HIS A 413 -32.04 -6.72 -0.51
C HIS A 413 -32.55 -8.01 0.13
N ARG A 414 -32.10 -8.24 1.37
CA ARG A 414 -32.94 -8.87 2.39
C ARG A 414 -32.64 -8.36 3.81
N GLY A 415 -33.44 -7.40 4.26
CA GLY A 415 -33.95 -7.41 5.64
C GLY A 415 -33.12 -6.71 6.73
N LEU A 416 -32.54 -5.55 6.47
CA LEU A 416 -32.04 -4.70 7.55
C LEU A 416 -32.95 -3.47 7.67
N ASN A 417 -33.57 -3.29 8.83
CA ASN A 417 -34.29 -2.06 9.15
C ASN A 417 -33.29 -0.89 9.05
N GLY A 418 -33.74 0.27 8.54
CA GLY A 418 -32.89 1.44 8.27
C GLY A 418 -32.14 2.05 9.47
N ASP A 419 -32.26 1.44 10.65
CA ASP A 419 -31.63 1.87 11.91
C ASP A 419 -30.47 0.96 12.35
N ASP A 420 -30.19 -0.16 11.66
CA ASP A 420 -29.08 -1.03 12.03
C ASP A 420 -27.74 -0.53 11.48
N PHE A 421 -26.72 -0.57 12.33
CA PHE A 421 -25.40 0.00 12.11
C PHE A 421 -24.69 -0.58 10.87
N GLN A 422 -24.93 -1.86 10.57
CA GLN A 422 -24.45 -2.51 9.34
C GLN A 422 -25.00 -1.82 8.08
N SER A 423 -26.26 -1.41 8.09
CA SER A 423 -26.88 -0.73 6.93
C SER A 423 -26.32 0.66 6.72
N GLN A 424 -26.01 1.37 7.81
CA GLN A 424 -25.39 2.69 7.75
C GLN A 424 -23.98 2.58 7.17
N TRP A 425 -23.17 1.68 7.70
CA TRP A 425 -21.82 1.40 7.19
C TRP A 425 -21.83 1.06 5.69
N LEU A 426 -22.66 0.09 5.28
CA LEU A 426 -22.72 -0.33 3.88
C LEU A 426 -23.22 0.80 2.98
N SER A 427 -24.16 1.63 3.46
CA SER A 427 -24.63 2.79 2.73
C SER A 427 -23.53 3.85 2.57
N GLU A 428 -22.76 4.15 3.61
CA GLU A 428 -21.66 5.12 3.54
C GLU A 428 -20.55 4.61 2.61
N LEU A 429 -20.16 3.34 2.73
CA LEU A 429 -19.22 2.69 1.83
C LEU A 429 -19.68 2.79 0.37
N THR A 430 -20.92 2.38 0.09
CA THR A 430 -21.47 2.39 -1.28
C THR A 430 -21.54 3.80 -1.85
N ASN A 431 -21.89 4.79 -1.03
CA ASN A 431 -21.89 6.19 -1.45
C ASN A 431 -20.46 6.71 -1.69
N GLY A 432 -19.51 6.37 -0.82
CA GLY A 432 -18.11 6.77 -0.95
C GLY A 432 -17.47 6.25 -2.23
N VAL A 433 -17.62 4.96 -2.52
CA VAL A 433 -17.12 4.37 -3.78
C VAL A 433 -17.82 4.94 -5.00
N ALA A 434 -19.14 5.17 -4.93
CA ALA A 434 -19.88 5.73 -6.05
C ALA A 434 -19.46 7.17 -6.36
N LEU A 435 -19.17 7.97 -5.32
CA LEU A 435 -18.65 9.33 -5.46
C LEU A 435 -17.24 9.33 -6.03
N ALA A 436 -16.35 8.49 -5.51
CA ALA A 436 -14.97 8.36 -6.01
C ALA A 436 -14.93 7.95 -7.49
N GLY A 437 -15.87 7.13 -7.96
CA GLY A 437 -15.91 6.69 -9.35
C GLY A 437 -16.57 7.65 -10.35
N VAL A 438 -17.10 8.81 -9.91
CA VAL A 438 -17.81 9.72 -10.83
C VAL A 438 -16.82 10.30 -11.85
N GLY A 439 -16.98 9.94 -13.11
CA GLY A 439 -16.16 10.47 -14.21
C GLY A 439 -14.90 9.66 -14.51
N HIS A 440 -14.63 8.61 -13.73
CA HIS A 440 -13.41 7.81 -13.82
C HIS A 440 -13.71 6.40 -14.33
N SER A 441 -13.33 6.11 -15.58
CA SER A 441 -13.62 4.81 -16.23
C SER A 441 -12.71 3.68 -15.80
N ASN A 442 -11.58 4.02 -15.17
CA ASN A 442 -10.55 3.11 -14.70
C ASN A 442 -10.66 2.80 -13.20
N PHE A 443 -11.76 3.21 -12.55
CA PHE A 443 -12.06 2.87 -11.17
C PHE A 443 -13.14 1.78 -11.10
N HIS A 444 -12.75 0.60 -10.62
CA HIS A 444 -13.57 -0.61 -10.66
C HIS A 444 -13.84 -1.12 -9.24
N VAL A 445 -15.10 -1.46 -8.95
CA VAL A 445 -15.51 -1.90 -7.61
C VAL A 445 -16.27 -3.22 -7.69
N TYR A 446 -15.87 -4.18 -6.86
CA TYR A 446 -16.51 -5.49 -6.74
C TYR A 446 -16.98 -5.76 -5.32
N PHE A 447 -18.29 -5.96 -5.15
CA PHE A 447 -18.88 -6.34 -3.86
C PHE A 447 -19.11 -7.84 -3.79
N MET A 448 -18.45 -8.47 -2.83
CA MET A 448 -18.60 -9.87 -2.45
C MET A 448 -19.70 -10.00 -1.39
N ASN A 449 -20.54 -11.04 -1.53
CA ASN A 449 -21.53 -11.36 -0.52
C ASN A 449 -20.92 -12.21 0.59
N GLY A 450 -20.75 -11.65 1.79
CA GLY A 450 -20.16 -12.41 2.89
C GLY A 450 -19.70 -11.57 4.06
N THR A 451 -19.37 -12.27 5.14
CA THR A 451 -18.83 -11.69 6.39
C THR A 451 -17.31 -11.74 6.47
N ASP A 452 -16.66 -12.24 5.43
CA ASP A 452 -15.20 -12.35 5.37
C ASP A 452 -14.54 -10.98 5.44
N HIS A 453 -13.25 -11.00 5.76
CA HIS A 453 -12.33 -9.89 5.61
C HIS A 453 -11.10 -10.41 4.88
N CYS A 454 -10.36 -9.54 4.22
CA CYS A 454 -9.15 -9.92 3.52
C CYS A 454 -8.12 -10.60 4.47
N ASP A 455 -7.36 -11.53 3.91
CA ASP A 455 -6.29 -12.28 4.58
C ASP A 455 -5.09 -12.35 3.63
N TYR A 456 -4.32 -11.25 3.63
CA TYR A 456 -3.27 -10.91 2.67
C TYR A 456 -3.77 -10.82 1.21
N SER A 457 -3.45 -9.69 0.56
CA SER A 457 -3.90 -9.31 -0.78
C SER A 457 -5.31 -9.85 -1.16
N LEU A 458 -5.43 -10.58 -2.28
CA LEU A 458 -6.68 -11.00 -2.92
C LEU A 458 -7.06 -12.46 -2.66
N ASN A 459 -6.50 -13.07 -1.62
CA ASN A 459 -6.78 -14.46 -1.30
C ASN A 459 -8.27 -14.76 -1.13
N VAL A 460 -9.04 -13.78 -0.64
CA VAL A 460 -10.47 -13.93 -0.46
C VAL A 460 -11.22 -13.69 -1.78
N PRO A 461 -11.06 -12.56 -2.50
CA PRO A 461 -11.67 -12.32 -3.81
C PRO A 461 -11.50 -13.45 -4.83
N LEU A 462 -10.32 -14.06 -4.91
CA LEU A 462 -10.05 -15.17 -5.84
C LEU A 462 -10.88 -16.44 -5.55
N LYS A 463 -11.48 -16.55 -4.36
CA LYS A 463 -12.40 -17.65 -4.01
C LYS A 463 -13.85 -17.35 -4.40
N TYR A 464 -14.18 -16.10 -4.72
CA TYR A 464 -15.54 -15.69 -5.05
C TYR A 464 -15.84 -15.94 -6.54
N ASN A 465 -16.90 -16.70 -6.79
CA ASN A 465 -17.36 -16.99 -8.15
C ASN A 465 -17.68 -15.68 -8.89
N GLY A 466 -17.13 -15.54 -10.09
CA GLY A 466 -17.34 -14.38 -10.95
C GLY A 466 -16.29 -13.28 -10.81
N PHE A 467 -15.48 -13.26 -9.74
CA PHE A 467 -14.45 -12.24 -9.57
C PHE A 467 -13.38 -12.30 -10.69
N GLU A 468 -12.80 -13.48 -10.93
CA GLU A 468 -11.80 -13.66 -11.99
C GLU A 468 -12.36 -13.34 -13.39
N ALA A 469 -13.60 -13.73 -13.66
CA ALA A 469 -14.28 -13.44 -14.93
C ALA A 469 -14.59 -11.95 -15.09
N TRP A 470 -14.80 -11.22 -13.99
CA TRP A 470 -15.04 -9.79 -13.99
C TRP A 470 -13.73 -9.00 -14.17
N VAL A 471 -12.70 -9.31 -13.37
CA VAL A 471 -11.43 -8.58 -13.39
C VAL A 471 -10.70 -8.76 -14.72
N SER A 472 -10.80 -9.93 -15.35
CA SER A 472 -10.24 -10.21 -16.68
C SER A 472 -10.84 -9.42 -17.84
N THR A 473 -11.90 -8.62 -17.61
CA THR A 473 -12.49 -7.77 -18.66
C THR A 473 -11.74 -6.46 -18.89
N PHE A 474 -10.86 -6.08 -17.96
CA PHE A 474 -10.08 -4.85 -18.02
C PHE A 474 -8.61 -5.08 -17.60
N LEU A 475 -8.37 -5.91 -16.57
CA LEU A 475 -7.02 -6.23 -16.10
C LEU A 475 -6.41 -7.35 -16.95
N HIS A 476 -5.35 -7.05 -17.71
CA HIS A 476 -4.69 -8.04 -18.56
C HIS A 476 -3.22 -7.74 -18.82
N ASP A 477 -2.42 -8.81 -19.01
CA ASP A 477 -0.96 -8.71 -19.29
C ASP A 477 -0.63 -8.07 -20.65
N ASP A 478 -1.62 -7.92 -21.55
CA ASP A 478 -1.44 -7.22 -22.84
C ASP A 478 -1.53 -5.70 -22.63
N LEU A 479 -0.38 -5.12 -22.29
CA LEU A 479 -0.20 -3.67 -22.06
C LEU A 479 -0.48 -2.82 -23.33
N THR A 480 -0.80 -3.44 -24.48
CA THR A 480 -1.13 -2.78 -25.74
C THR A 480 -2.61 -2.87 -26.14
N ALA A 481 -3.41 -3.68 -25.43
CA ALA A 481 -4.82 -3.85 -25.76
C ALA A 481 -5.64 -2.64 -25.27
N SER A 482 -6.09 -1.80 -26.21
CA SER A 482 -7.14 -0.81 -25.93
C SER A 482 -8.42 -1.50 -25.47
N PRO A 483 -9.20 -0.90 -24.55
CA PRO A 483 -10.42 -1.50 -24.05
C PRO A 483 -11.38 -1.77 -25.20
N THR A 484 -11.66 -3.04 -25.46
CA THR A 484 -12.72 -3.41 -26.38
C THR A 484 -14.03 -2.91 -25.79
N SER A 485 -14.79 -2.18 -26.61
CA SER A 485 -16.05 -1.56 -26.23
C SER A 485 -16.93 -2.53 -25.43
N VAL A 486 -17.20 -2.17 -24.18
CA VAL A 486 -18.18 -2.83 -23.32
C VAL A 486 -19.48 -3.00 -24.11
N PRO A 487 -20.07 -4.21 -24.19
CA PRO A 487 -21.41 -4.35 -24.73
C PRO A 487 -22.35 -3.57 -23.82
N THR A 488 -22.93 -2.49 -24.35
CA THR A 488 -24.03 -1.79 -23.71
C THR A 488 -25.22 -2.73 -23.63
N ASN A 489 -25.29 -3.52 -22.55
CA ASN A 489 -26.51 -4.22 -22.17
C ASN A 489 -27.51 -3.16 -21.72
N LYS A 490 -28.25 -2.67 -22.72
CA LYS A 490 -29.48 -1.90 -22.57
C LYS A 490 -30.34 -2.57 -21.49
N PRO A 491 -30.81 -1.84 -20.47
CA PRO A 491 -31.61 -2.44 -19.40
C PRO A 491 -32.84 -3.09 -20.01
N THR A 492 -32.93 -4.41 -19.86
CA THR A 492 -34.12 -5.17 -20.24
C THR A 492 -35.28 -4.64 -19.43
N THR A 493 -36.29 -4.14 -20.13
CA THR A 493 -37.53 -3.59 -19.60
C THR A 493 -38.06 -4.36 -18.40
N ALA A 494 -38.33 -3.64 -17.31
CA ALA A 494 -38.97 -4.16 -16.11
C ALA A 494 -40.22 -5.00 -16.44
N PRO A 495 -40.45 -6.13 -15.75
CA PRO A 495 -41.66 -6.90 -15.95
C PRO A 495 -42.87 -6.06 -15.51
N THR A 496 -43.81 -5.88 -16.43
CA THR A 496 -45.10 -5.23 -16.21
C THR A 496 -45.84 -5.92 -15.05
N PRO A 497 -46.43 -5.19 -14.09
CA PRO A 497 -47.16 -5.81 -12.99
C PRO A 497 -48.41 -6.50 -13.56
N THR A 498 -48.46 -7.82 -13.42
CA THR A 498 -49.65 -8.62 -13.74
C THR A 498 -50.78 -8.24 -12.79
N LYS A 499 -51.86 -7.68 -13.35
CA LYS A 499 -53.13 -7.43 -12.65
C LYS A 499 -53.65 -8.76 -12.06
N LYS A 500 -53.64 -8.89 -10.73
CA LYS A 500 -54.40 -9.93 -10.02
C LYS A 500 -55.90 -9.69 -10.24
N ALA A 501 -56.57 -10.68 -10.82
CA ALA A 501 -58.03 -10.73 -10.91
C ALA A 501 -58.66 -10.93 -9.51
N PRO A 502 -59.87 -10.39 -9.25
CA PRO A 502 -60.49 -10.46 -7.93
C PRO A 502 -61.04 -11.86 -7.63
N PRO A 503 -61.14 -12.27 -6.35
CA PRO A 503 -61.53 -13.62 -5.96
C PRO A 503 -63.02 -13.88 -6.25
N LYS A 504 -63.30 -15.04 -6.88
CA LYS A 504 -64.65 -15.55 -7.10
C LYS A 504 -65.27 -16.04 -5.78
N THR A 505 -66.38 -15.43 -5.40
CA THR A 505 -67.30 -15.87 -4.34
C THR A 505 -67.90 -17.25 -4.63
N LYS A 506 -67.76 -18.22 -3.72
CA LYS A 506 -68.55 -19.46 -3.71
C LYS A 506 -69.78 -19.27 -2.82
N LYS A 507 -70.98 -19.44 -3.40
CA LYS A 507 -72.26 -19.59 -2.68
C LYS A 507 -72.38 -21.01 -2.09
N PRO A 508 -73.13 -21.19 -0.99
CA PRO A 508 -73.24 -22.46 -0.27
C PRO A 508 -74.26 -23.38 -0.95
N ASN A 509 -73.96 -24.69 -0.99
CA ASN A 509 -74.92 -25.72 -1.39
C ASN A 509 -75.39 -26.48 -0.15
N SER A 510 -76.68 -26.31 0.14
CA SER A 510 -77.51 -27.10 1.04
C SER A 510 -77.49 -28.58 0.67
N LYS A 511 -77.43 -29.47 1.67
CA LYS A 511 -77.89 -30.86 1.54
C LYS A 511 -79.12 -31.09 2.42
N PRO A 512 -80.12 -31.87 1.95
CA PRO A 512 -81.35 -32.15 2.68
C PRO A 512 -81.28 -33.49 3.43
N LYS A 513 -81.61 -33.47 4.71
CA LYS A 513 -82.71 -34.20 5.38
C LYS A 513 -82.56 -34.09 6.88
#